data_AF-A0AAV4CP02-F1
#
_entry.id   AF-A0AAV4CP02-F1
#
_cell.length_a   1.000
_cell.length_b   1.000
_cell.length_c   1.000
_cell.angle_alpha   90.00
_cell.angle_beta   90.00
_cell.angle_gamma   90.00
#
_symmetry.space_group_name_H-M   'P 1'
#
loop_
_entity.id
_entity.type
_entity.pdbx_description
1 polymer ?
#
loop_
_entity_poly.entity_id
_entity_poly.type
_entity_poly.pdbx_seq_one_letter_code
_entity_poly.pdbx_strand_id
1 'polypeptide(L)'
;MATSNDLLIKQRSIIEFLATEGCSAANIHARMKTVYGGMCKWVRIFKGEDPRETILRDRKRSGSRLSASVTAHREKVDCMIRANRRVKQKEISNAVGISKERVHHIVTTVLGYRKVSARWVPRQLTVEMKAQRKDM
;
A
#
# COMPACT_ATOMS: atom_id res chain seq x y z
N MET A 1 -19.80 -20.09 4.75
CA MET A 1 -18.37 -20.32 5.06
C MET A 1 -17.87 -19.12 5.87
N ALA A 2 -17.82 -19.21 7.20
CA ALA A 2 -17.31 -18.11 8.02
C ALA A 2 -15.82 -17.93 7.73
N THR A 3 -15.41 -16.72 7.37
CA THR A 3 -14.02 -16.45 6.99
C THR A 3 -13.14 -16.49 8.24
N SER A 4 -11.88 -16.88 8.12
CA SER A 4 -10.93 -17.01 9.25
C SER A 4 -10.90 -15.80 10.21
N ASN A 5 -11.25 -14.60 9.73
CA ASN A 5 -11.39 -13.39 10.54
C ASN A 5 -12.58 -13.41 11.52
N ASP A 6 -13.69 -14.06 11.19
CA ASP A 6 -14.88 -14.11 12.05
C ASP A 6 -14.62 -14.95 13.31
N LEU A 7 -13.80 -15.99 13.18
CA LEU A 7 -13.34 -16.80 14.31
C LEU A 7 -12.48 -15.96 15.27
N LEU A 8 -11.52 -15.19 14.73
CA LEU A 8 -10.64 -14.34 15.54
C LEU A 8 -11.42 -13.27 16.32
N ILE A 9 -12.46 -12.70 15.72
CA ILE A 9 -13.32 -11.71 16.39
C ILE A 9 -14.06 -12.35 17.57
N LYS A 10 -14.66 -13.53 17.36
CA LYS A 10 -15.34 -14.31 18.43
C LYS A 10 -14.37 -14.68 19.56
N GLN A 11 -13.15 -15.05 19.20
CA GLN A 11 -12.13 -15.39 20.17
C GLN A 11 -11.73 -14.17 21.03
N ARG A 12 -11.57 -13.00 20.41
CA ARG A 12 -11.23 -11.76 21.13
C ARG A 12 -12.36 -11.27 22.02
N SER A 13 -13.62 -11.37 21.59
CA SER A 13 -14.77 -10.98 22.42
C SER A 13 -14.88 -11.82 23.70
N ILE A 14 -14.59 -13.13 23.61
CA ILE A 14 -14.58 -14.00 24.80
C ILE A 14 -13.42 -13.65 25.73
N ILE A 15 -12.24 -13.35 25.18
CA ILE A 15 -11.07 -12.95 25.97
C ILE A 15 -11.33 -11.61 26.67
N GLU A 16 -11.96 -10.65 25.99
CA GLU A 16 -12.37 -9.36 26.55
C GLU A 16 -13.34 -9.56 27.71
N PHE A 17 -14.43 -10.30 27.49
CA PHE A 17 -15.42 -10.60 28.52
C PHE A 17 -14.81 -11.26 29.77
N LEU A 18 -13.98 -12.30 29.60
CA LEU A 18 -13.37 -12.98 30.75
C LEU A 18 -12.30 -12.13 31.45
N ALA A 19 -11.63 -11.23 30.71
CA ALA A 19 -10.64 -10.33 31.30
C ALA A 19 -11.30 -9.25 32.17
N THR A 20 -12.46 -8.74 31.76
CA THR A 20 -13.24 -7.75 32.54
C THR A 20 -13.92 -8.36 33.76
N GLU A 21 -14.32 -9.63 33.70
CA GLU A 21 -14.73 -10.42 34.87
C GLU A 21 -13.59 -10.66 35.88
N GLY A 22 -12.34 -10.29 35.54
CA GLY A 22 -11.18 -10.43 36.43
C GLY A 22 -10.52 -11.81 36.39
N CYS A 23 -10.83 -12.66 35.39
CA CYS A 23 -10.19 -13.97 35.29
C CYS A 23 -8.66 -13.84 35.11
N SER A 24 -7.93 -14.78 35.72
CA SER A 24 -6.48 -14.91 35.47
C SER A 24 -6.23 -15.34 34.03
N ALA A 25 -5.15 -14.83 33.43
CA ALA A 25 -4.75 -15.17 32.07
C ALA A 25 -4.56 -16.69 31.87
N ALA A 26 -4.13 -17.41 32.90
CA ALA A 26 -3.98 -18.86 32.88
C ALA A 26 -5.34 -19.57 32.73
N ASN A 27 -6.37 -19.10 33.44
CA ASN A 27 -7.73 -19.65 33.36
C ASN A 27 -8.36 -19.36 31.99
N ILE A 28 -8.16 -18.13 31.49
CA ILE A 28 -8.61 -17.76 30.14
C ILE A 28 -7.93 -18.66 29.10
N HIS A 29 -6.62 -18.87 29.21
CA HIS A 29 -5.88 -19.77 28.30
C HIS A 29 -6.44 -21.19 28.29
N ALA A 30 -6.67 -21.77 29.48
CA ALA A 30 -7.17 -23.13 29.60
C ALA A 30 -8.54 -23.29 28.91
N ARG A 31 -9.49 -22.37 29.19
CA ARG A 31 -10.81 -22.34 28.55
C ARG A 31 -10.73 -22.10 27.04
N MET A 32 -9.79 -21.27 26.61
CA MET A 32 -9.60 -20.98 25.19
C MET A 32 -9.01 -22.15 24.43
N LYS A 33 -8.09 -22.88 25.07
CA LYS A 33 -7.42 -24.06 24.51
C LYS A 33 -8.38 -25.22 24.31
N THR A 34 -9.32 -25.44 25.23
CA THR A 34 -10.32 -26.52 25.12
C THR A 34 -11.28 -26.31 23.95
N VAL A 35 -11.74 -25.07 23.72
CA VAL A 35 -12.74 -24.77 22.68
C VAL A 35 -12.09 -24.48 21.32
N TYR A 36 -10.96 -23.77 21.30
CA TYR A 36 -10.38 -23.21 20.08
C TYR A 36 -8.93 -23.62 19.79
N GLY A 37 -8.30 -24.45 20.64
CA GLY A 37 -6.91 -24.88 20.46
C GLY A 37 -5.84 -23.90 20.98
N GLY A 38 -6.23 -22.68 21.38
CA GLY A 38 -5.42 -21.76 22.19
C GLY A 38 -5.13 -20.39 21.54
N MET A 39 -5.30 -19.31 22.33
CA MET A 39 -4.82 -17.95 22.02
C MET A 39 -4.81 -17.10 23.30
N CYS A 40 -3.72 -16.36 23.60
CA CYS A 40 -3.60 -15.59 24.85
C CYS A 40 -2.96 -14.19 24.74
N LYS A 41 -2.55 -13.78 23.54
CA LYS A 41 -1.82 -12.52 23.35
C LYS A 41 -2.64 -11.28 23.77
N TRP A 42 -3.97 -11.38 23.78
CA TRP A 42 -4.90 -10.26 23.96
C TRP A 42 -5.32 -9.98 25.42
N VAL A 43 -5.11 -10.92 26.36
CA VAL A 43 -5.52 -10.75 27.76
C VAL A 43 -4.88 -9.51 28.40
N ARG A 44 -3.62 -9.19 28.05
CA ARG A 44 -2.92 -8.01 28.59
C ARG A 44 -3.44 -6.70 28.03
N ILE A 45 -3.94 -6.70 26.79
CA ILE A 45 -4.47 -5.51 26.12
C ILE A 45 -5.81 -5.12 26.78
N PHE A 46 -6.69 -6.10 26.98
CA PHE A 46 -8.03 -5.85 27.50
C PHE A 46 -8.12 -5.64 29.02
N LYS A 47 -7.06 -5.91 29.79
CA LYS A 47 -7.04 -5.63 31.24
C LYS A 47 -6.86 -4.15 31.58
N GLY A 48 -6.39 -3.34 30.63
CA GLY A 48 -6.13 -1.91 30.85
C GLY A 48 -6.98 -0.98 29.99
N GLU A 49 -7.87 -1.52 29.15
CA GLU A 49 -8.75 -0.76 28.26
C GLU A 49 -10.20 -0.88 28.73
N ASP A 50 -10.98 0.20 28.56
CA ASP A 50 -12.41 0.18 28.84
C ASP A 50 -13.12 -0.73 27.82
N PRO A 51 -13.90 -1.74 28.24
CA PRO A 51 -14.56 -2.67 27.31
C PRO A 51 -15.57 -2.02 26.35
N ARG A 52 -15.88 -0.73 26.54
CA ARG A 52 -16.71 0.05 25.62
C ARG A 52 -15.92 0.68 24.46
N GLU A 53 -14.60 0.82 24.61
CA GLU A 53 -13.71 1.48 23.65
C GLU A 53 -12.77 0.49 22.92
N THR A 54 -12.72 -0.77 23.37
CA THR A 54 -11.86 -1.80 22.81
C THR A 54 -12.20 -2.14 21.35
N ILE A 55 -11.22 -2.10 20.46
CA ILE A 55 -11.41 -2.51 19.06
C ILE A 55 -11.09 -3.99 18.90
N LEU A 56 -12.12 -4.81 18.68
CA LEU A 56 -11.97 -6.25 18.45
C LEU A 56 -11.26 -6.60 17.13
N ARG A 57 -11.40 -5.75 16.11
CA ARG A 57 -10.77 -5.95 14.79
C ARG A 57 -9.35 -5.42 14.78
N ASP A 58 -8.47 -6.05 14.01
CA ASP A 58 -7.14 -5.49 13.77
C ASP A 58 -7.28 -4.09 13.16
N ARG A 59 -6.67 -3.09 13.82
CA ARG A 59 -6.50 -1.77 13.20
C ARG A 59 -5.75 -1.97 11.88
N LYS A 60 -6.10 -1.16 10.88
CA LYS A 60 -5.39 -1.13 9.60
C LYS A 60 -3.89 -1.03 9.89
N ARG A 61 -3.14 -2.07 9.52
CA ARG A 61 -1.69 -2.09 9.75
C ARG A 61 -1.09 -0.83 9.13
N SER A 62 -0.28 -0.12 9.89
CA SER A 62 0.55 0.93 9.32
C SER A 62 1.38 0.26 8.21
N GLY A 63 1.14 0.65 6.96
CA GLY A 63 1.97 0.20 5.85
C GLY A 63 3.43 0.57 6.10
N SER A 64 4.34 -0.07 5.37
CA SER A 64 5.77 0.29 5.44
C SER A 64 5.93 1.80 5.25
N ARG A 65 6.74 2.43 6.12
CA ARG A 65 6.98 3.87 6.06
C ARG A 65 7.47 4.24 4.65
N LEU A 66 6.80 5.18 4.00
CA LEU A 66 7.34 5.84 2.81
C LEU A 66 8.65 6.50 3.24
N SER A 67 9.79 5.89 2.92
CA SER A 67 11.11 6.48 3.19
C SER A 67 11.22 7.82 2.46
N ALA A 68 11.85 8.83 3.09
CA ALA A 68 12.11 10.14 2.46
C ALA A 68 12.90 10.03 1.13
N SER A 69 13.59 8.91 0.91
CA SER A 69 14.19 8.57 -0.39
C SER A 69 13.14 8.45 -1.50
N VAL A 70 11.91 7.98 -1.21
CA VAL A 70 10.84 7.82 -2.20
C VAL A 70 10.36 9.17 -2.75
N THR A 71 10.30 10.22 -1.93
CA THR A 71 9.90 11.56 -2.38
C THR A 71 10.98 12.20 -3.25
N ALA A 72 12.26 12.10 -2.85
CA ALA A 72 13.38 12.60 -3.66
C ALA A 72 13.50 11.87 -5.01
N HIS A 73 13.32 10.54 -5.04
CA HIS A 73 13.34 9.79 -6.29
C HIS A 73 12.14 10.10 -7.19
N ARG A 74 10.96 10.39 -6.62
CA ARG A 74 9.76 10.74 -7.38
C ARG A 74 9.99 11.96 -8.26
N GLU A 75 10.53 13.05 -7.69
CA GLU A 75 10.77 14.29 -8.41
C GLU A 75 11.81 14.12 -9.52
N LYS A 76 12.90 13.40 -9.22
CA LYS A 76 13.96 13.11 -10.21
C LYS A 76 13.41 12.31 -11.39
N VAL A 77 12.60 11.26 -11.13
CA VAL A 77 11.95 10.46 -12.17
C VAL A 77 10.99 11.32 -13.02
N ASP A 78 10.19 12.18 -12.39
CA ASP A 78 9.24 13.04 -13.10
C ASP A 78 9.95 14.07 -14.01
N CYS A 79 11.02 14.69 -13.52
CA CYS A 79 11.85 15.59 -14.33
C CYS A 79 12.45 14.88 -15.54
N MET A 80 12.99 13.67 -15.38
CA MET A 80 13.56 12.89 -16.50
C MET A 80 12.51 12.57 -17.57
N ILE A 81 11.29 12.19 -17.15
CA ILE A 81 10.20 11.88 -18.09
C ILE A 81 9.70 13.15 -18.79
N ARG A 82 9.62 14.29 -18.09
CA ARG A 82 9.21 15.57 -18.70
C ARG A 82 10.25 16.06 -19.71
N ALA A 83 11.54 15.91 -19.43
CA ALA A 83 12.63 16.28 -20.33
C ALA A 83 12.64 15.42 -21.60
N ASN A 84 12.43 14.11 -21.46
CA ASN A 84 12.33 13.19 -22.59
C ASN A 84 11.20 12.18 -22.40
N ARG A 85 10.08 12.41 -23.09
CA ARG A 85 8.90 11.54 -23.03
C ARG A 85 9.13 10.12 -23.58
N ARG A 86 10.25 9.86 -24.26
CA ARG A 86 10.64 8.55 -24.82
C ARG A 86 11.74 7.83 -24.02
N VAL A 87 12.07 8.32 -22.81
CA VAL A 87 13.10 7.72 -21.94
C VAL A 87 12.76 6.27 -21.56
N LYS A 88 13.76 5.39 -21.49
CA LYS A 88 13.57 3.99 -21.08
C LYS A 88 13.61 3.85 -19.56
N GLN A 89 12.83 2.92 -19.02
CA GLN A 89 12.87 2.60 -17.57
C GLN A 89 14.28 2.21 -17.08
N LYS A 90 15.08 1.53 -17.92
CA LYS A 90 16.46 1.15 -17.59
C LYS A 90 17.37 2.38 -17.44
N GLU A 91 17.20 3.39 -18.27
CA GLU A 91 17.98 4.63 -18.21
C GLU A 91 17.65 5.41 -16.93
N ILE A 92 16.38 5.48 -16.55
CA ILE A 92 15.93 6.06 -15.28
C ILE A 92 16.50 5.28 -14.09
N SER A 93 16.40 3.95 -14.13
CA SER A 93 16.92 3.06 -13.08
C SER A 93 18.40 3.30 -12.83
N ASN A 94 19.21 3.36 -13.89
CA ASN A 94 20.63 3.62 -13.81
C ASN A 94 20.94 5.04 -13.29
N ALA A 95 20.21 6.07 -13.73
CA ALA A 95 20.45 7.46 -13.34
C ALA A 95 20.01 7.78 -11.90
N VAL A 96 19.00 7.09 -11.40
CA VAL A 96 18.44 7.28 -10.06
C VAL A 96 19.06 6.30 -9.05
N GLY A 97 19.64 5.18 -9.51
CA GLY A 97 20.27 4.17 -8.66
C GLY A 97 19.26 3.26 -7.96
N ILE A 98 18.10 3.01 -8.58
CA ILE A 98 17.02 2.18 -8.02
C ILE A 98 16.67 1.03 -8.95
N SER A 99 16.05 -0.03 -8.42
CA SER A 99 15.64 -1.17 -9.24
C SER A 99 14.60 -0.79 -10.30
N LYS A 100 14.58 -1.53 -11.40
CA LYS A 100 13.65 -1.30 -12.52
C LYS A 100 12.19 -1.45 -12.08
N GLU A 101 11.91 -2.40 -11.18
CA GLU A 101 10.58 -2.63 -10.60
C GLU A 101 10.14 -1.41 -9.79
N ARG A 102 11.06 -0.81 -9.04
CA ARG A 102 10.76 0.39 -8.26
C ARG A 102 10.50 1.59 -9.17
N VAL A 103 11.29 1.77 -10.24
CA VAL A 103 11.01 2.77 -11.28
C VAL A 103 9.61 2.56 -11.85
N HIS A 104 9.28 1.32 -12.24
CA HIS A 104 7.97 1.01 -12.82
C HIS A 104 6.83 1.42 -11.88
N HIS A 105 6.91 1.05 -10.60
CA HIS A 105 5.92 1.43 -9.60
C HIS A 105 5.81 2.96 -9.41
N ILE A 106 6.94 3.68 -9.38
CA ILE A 106 6.94 5.15 -9.29
C ILE A 106 6.23 5.76 -10.51
N VAL A 107 6.57 5.29 -11.72
CA VAL A 107 5.98 5.80 -12.95
C VAL A 107 4.47 5.55 -13.02
N THR A 108 4.02 4.33 -12.74
CA THR A 108 2.61 3.94 -12.94
C THR A 108 1.72 4.23 -11.75
N THR A 109 2.15 3.88 -10.53
CA THR A 109 1.32 3.97 -9.33
C THR A 109 1.45 5.33 -8.66
N VAL A 110 2.67 5.89 -8.57
CA VAL A 110 2.91 7.14 -7.83
C VAL A 110 2.67 8.38 -8.71
N LEU A 111 3.19 8.36 -9.94
CA LEU A 111 3.08 9.48 -10.89
C LEU A 111 1.87 9.34 -11.84
N GLY A 112 1.30 8.14 -11.97
CA GLY A 112 0.13 7.91 -12.83
C GLY A 112 0.42 7.92 -14.34
N TYR A 113 1.68 7.87 -14.76
CA TYR A 113 2.03 7.83 -16.17
C TYR A 113 1.69 6.46 -16.79
N ARG A 114 1.27 6.50 -18.05
CA ARG A 114 1.02 5.31 -18.88
C ARG A 114 1.89 5.36 -20.12
N LYS A 115 2.41 4.20 -20.52
CA LYS A 115 3.09 4.05 -21.81
C LYS A 115 2.05 4.10 -22.93
N VAL A 116 2.21 5.05 -23.85
CA VAL A 116 1.40 5.17 -25.06
C VAL A 116 2.27 5.01 -26.29
N SER A 117 1.72 4.43 -27.36
CA SER A 117 2.40 4.40 -28.66
C SER A 117 2.28 5.78 -29.33
N ALA A 118 3.30 6.17 -30.07
CA ALA A 118 3.22 7.34 -30.93
C ALA A 118 2.26 7.06 -32.09
N ARG A 119 1.50 8.09 -32.53
CA ARG A 119 0.65 8.00 -33.70
C ARG A 119 1.50 8.12 -34.97
N TRP A 120 1.20 7.32 -35.98
CA TRP A 120 1.83 7.45 -37.30
C TRP A 120 1.45 8.78 -37.93
N VAL A 121 2.45 9.49 -38.44
CA VAL A 121 2.27 10.76 -39.14
C VAL A 121 2.64 10.53 -40.62
N PRO A 122 1.73 10.80 -41.59
CA PRO A 122 1.96 10.45 -42.99
C PRO A 122 3.18 11.10 -43.64
N ARG A 123 3.54 12.32 -43.22
CA ARG A 123 4.67 13.07 -43.76
C ARG A 123 5.20 14.06 -42.75
N GLN A 124 6.51 14.27 -42.76
CA GLN A 124 7.15 15.38 -42.04
C GLN A 124 6.94 16.69 -42.80
N LEU A 125 6.19 17.62 -42.23
CA LEU A 125 5.87 18.90 -42.86
C LEU A 125 7.00 19.91 -42.67
N THR A 126 7.30 20.67 -43.73
CA THR A 126 8.16 21.85 -43.65
C THR A 126 7.43 23.01 -42.95
N VAL A 127 8.16 24.07 -42.60
CA VAL A 127 7.60 25.25 -41.94
C VAL A 127 6.55 25.93 -42.84
N GLU A 128 6.85 26.09 -44.12
CA GLU A 128 5.95 26.64 -45.15
C GLU A 128 4.64 25.85 -45.24
N MET A 129 4.72 24.50 -45.32
CA MET A 129 3.55 23.62 -45.38
C MET A 129 2.68 23.70 -44.11
N LYS A 130 3.28 24.02 -42.95
CA LYS A 130 2.53 24.24 -41.71
C LYS A 130 1.83 25.60 -41.69
N ALA A 131 2.44 26.64 -42.27
CA ALA A 131 1.84 27.96 -42.39
C ALA A 131 0.61 27.91 -43.31
N GLN A 132 0.75 27.36 -44.52
CA GLN A 132 -0.35 27.20 -45.47
C GLN A 132 -1.55 26.42 -44.93
N ARG A 133 -1.33 25.46 -44.01
CA ARG A 133 -2.41 24.70 -43.36
C ARG A 133 -3.13 25.46 -42.23
N LYS A 134 -2.54 26.53 -41.70
CA LYS A 134 -3.15 27.37 -40.67
C LYS A 134 -3.91 28.55 -41.27
N ASP A 135 -3.53 28.97 -42.47
CA ASP A 135 -4.13 30.10 -43.18
C ASP A 135 -5.38 29.70 -44.01
N MET A 136 -5.64 28.40 -44.17
CA MET A 136 -6.95 27.85 -44.61
C MET A 136 -7.88 27.64 -43.42
#